data_AF-A0A3B3TYQ6-F1
#
_entry.id   AF-A0A3B3TYQ6-F1
#
_cell.length_a   1.000
_cell.length_b   1.000
_cell.length_c   1.000
_cell.angle_alpha   90.00
_cell.angle_beta   90.00
_cell.angle_gamma   90.00
#
_symmetry.space_group_name_H-M   'P 1'
#
loop_
_entity.id
_entity.type
_entity.pdbx_description
1 polymer ?
#
loop_
_entity_poly.entity_id
_entity_poly.type
_entity_poly.pdbx_seq_one_letter_code
_entity_poly.pdbx_strand_id
1 'polypeptide(L)'
;MMNRLRTPYSSPSSSSSRTDTSLCSWVRRFSSPSSRLSSSRACRGALDDHTTLNMTADMQVQTWAYRVPGQKKSDSCRCDVNTTIWSFPALRYEAVQQQVETCETSLHGLQQQVLVSSQRLPDIQVQISNLTARLEPYQYLHDRGLYTALSIRLLGQELSQLETDITVVHGQLNNDQSQKLHKEVGKLRKDVIKMQTSDTVNMKTVKEKLRYLKNNVESCKSIPKDFRGQNRYCMKGLITNISEPVTTKINPYDKNHVSGSWGKQAQMDSESDTETYWVQTLTSSNIYGNIVRLYQTYKDFMRSANHRDATFSSSVTAPTAIEGPSAVLYGDGLYYHCYRSADICRYDLKTNEVKRVTLPGTGVGFNNKFPYCYYECRSNSDVDVEADETGLWALYATVGNHGNLVVSKLFWDDNSKTINVSQTWETRLFKKAATNAFMVCGVMYATRYVDEYREEVFYAFDTATGKEDNSLELPLEKVAKGVASLSYNPVDRQIYMYNDGYLLAYQAYF
;
A
#
# COMPACT_ATOMS: atom_id res chain seq x y z
N MET A 1 -4.57 23.08 -101.73
CA MET A 1 -6.04 23.07 -101.91
C MET A 1 -6.59 24.18 -101.01
N MET A 2 -7.21 25.25 -101.55
CA MET A 2 -8.68 25.43 -101.65
C MET A 2 -9.38 25.34 -100.27
N ASN A 3 -10.21 26.27 -99.76
CA ASN A 3 -10.97 27.43 -100.26
C ASN A 3 -11.33 28.34 -99.02
N ARG A 4 -11.83 29.59 -99.05
CA ARG A 4 -12.16 30.62 -100.07
C ARG A 4 -12.36 32.03 -99.43
N LEU A 5 -12.39 33.07 -100.29
CA LEU A 5 -13.29 34.26 -100.35
C LEU A 5 -14.29 34.50 -99.17
N ARG A 6 -14.60 35.73 -98.71
CA ARG A 6 -14.61 37.05 -99.40
C ARG A 6 -14.43 38.27 -98.44
N THR A 7 -13.91 39.35 -99.03
CA THR A 7 -13.80 40.80 -98.69
C THR A 7 -15.06 41.47 -98.08
N PRO A 8 -15.04 42.73 -97.53
CA PRO A 8 -14.20 43.88 -97.98
C PRO A 8 -13.70 44.98 -96.98
N TYR A 9 -12.61 45.68 -97.41
CA TYR A 9 -12.28 47.14 -97.37
C TYR A 9 -12.52 48.00 -96.08
N SER A 10 -11.81 49.09 -95.79
CA SER A 10 -10.87 49.95 -96.58
C SER A 10 -9.85 50.70 -95.69
N SER A 11 -8.79 51.24 -96.31
CA SER A 11 -7.80 52.18 -95.73
C SER A 11 -8.31 53.63 -95.66
N PRO A 12 -7.56 54.56 -95.02
CA PRO A 12 -6.74 55.46 -95.83
C PRO A 12 -5.36 55.84 -95.22
N SER A 13 -4.58 56.56 -96.02
CA SER A 13 -3.18 56.98 -95.83
C SER A 13 -3.01 58.39 -95.22
N SER A 14 -1.83 58.68 -94.66
CA SER A 14 -1.06 59.91 -95.01
C SER A 14 0.37 59.91 -94.44
N SER A 15 1.25 60.65 -95.12
CA SER A 15 2.69 60.78 -94.86
C SER A 15 3.07 62.23 -94.54
N SER A 16 4.09 62.47 -93.71
CA SER A 16 4.93 63.68 -93.84
C SER A 16 6.30 63.52 -93.16
N SER A 17 7.27 64.25 -93.70
CA SER A 17 8.71 64.19 -93.40
C SER A 17 9.13 65.04 -92.20
N ARG A 18 10.25 64.68 -91.56
CA ARG A 18 10.93 65.49 -90.53
C ARG A 18 12.30 65.96 -91.01
N THR A 19 12.65 67.18 -90.62
CA THR A 19 13.95 67.83 -90.85
C THR A 19 15.00 67.41 -89.81
N ASP A 20 16.27 67.45 -90.22
CA ASP A 20 17.41 66.97 -89.44
C ASP A 20 17.72 67.79 -88.17
N THR A 21 17.95 67.08 -87.06
CA THR A 21 18.66 67.58 -85.88
C THR A 21 19.53 66.46 -85.31
N SER A 22 20.85 66.66 -85.24
CA SER A 22 21.78 65.64 -84.76
C SER A 22 21.77 65.54 -83.22
N LEU A 23 21.64 64.31 -82.71
CA LEU A 23 21.54 64.00 -81.29
C LEU A 23 22.72 63.15 -80.84
N CYS A 24 23.38 63.54 -79.74
CA CYS A 24 24.29 62.65 -79.03
C CYS A 24 23.50 61.74 -78.07
N SER A 25 23.81 60.45 -78.08
CA SER A 25 23.20 59.45 -77.19
C SER A 25 24.28 58.79 -76.34
N TRP A 26 24.05 58.72 -75.02
CA TRP A 26 24.89 57.99 -74.07
C TRP A 26 24.01 57.00 -73.30
N VAL A 27 24.48 55.76 -73.20
CA VAL A 27 23.80 54.67 -72.47
C VAL A 27 24.77 54.12 -71.44
N ARG A 28 24.38 54.11 -70.15
CA ARG A 28 25.15 53.49 -69.08
C ARG A 28 24.36 52.30 -68.53
N ARG A 29 24.92 51.09 -68.62
CA ARG A 29 24.37 49.92 -67.91
C ARG A 29 24.91 49.92 -66.48
N PHE A 30 24.02 49.77 -65.50
CA PHE A 30 24.41 49.37 -64.15
C PHE A 30 24.37 47.84 -64.06
N SER A 31 25.46 47.23 -63.62
CA SER A 31 25.52 45.85 -63.15
C SER A 31 25.93 45.86 -61.69
N SER A 32 25.23 45.12 -60.83
CA SER A 32 25.58 45.03 -59.41
C SER A 32 26.92 44.29 -59.20
N PRO A 33 27.67 44.60 -58.12
CA PRO A 33 28.89 43.87 -57.79
C PRO A 33 28.59 42.44 -57.32
N SER A 34 29.41 41.49 -57.80
CA SER A 34 29.62 40.15 -57.27
C SER A 34 28.40 39.26 -56.99
N SER A 35 27.95 38.54 -58.02
CA SER A 35 27.54 37.15 -57.85
C SER A 35 28.78 36.24 -57.89
N ARG A 36 29.10 35.55 -56.78
CA ARG A 36 29.98 34.36 -56.81
C ARG A 36 29.15 33.15 -56.41
N LEU A 37 29.03 32.20 -57.33
CA LEU A 37 28.39 30.91 -57.05
C LEU A 37 29.21 30.10 -56.06
N SER A 38 28.54 29.34 -55.20
CA SER A 38 29.00 28.00 -54.85
C SER A 38 27.82 27.04 -54.97
N SER A 39 28.03 25.96 -55.72
CA SER A 39 27.00 25.04 -56.18
C SER A 39 26.74 23.90 -55.21
N SER A 40 25.48 23.52 -55.06
CA SER A 40 25.00 22.14 -54.90
C SER A 40 25.71 21.19 -53.91
N ARG A 41 24.97 20.77 -52.88
CA ARG A 41 24.75 19.33 -52.66
C ARG A 41 23.28 19.09 -52.33
N ALA A 42 22.63 18.27 -53.15
CA ALA A 42 21.31 17.75 -52.86
C ALA A 42 21.45 16.42 -52.09
N CYS A 43 20.68 16.25 -51.03
CA CYS A 43 20.27 14.94 -50.53
C CYS A 43 18.76 14.86 -50.65
N ARG A 44 18.27 13.90 -51.45
CA ARG A 44 16.83 13.62 -51.58
C ARG A 44 16.38 12.81 -50.36
N GLY A 45 15.23 13.16 -49.81
CA GLY A 45 14.42 12.34 -48.91
C GLY A 45 12.97 12.73 -49.16
N ALA A 46 12.15 11.81 -49.63
CA ALA A 46 10.80 12.10 -50.13
C ALA A 46 9.76 12.13 -49.01
N LEU A 47 8.76 13.01 -49.14
CA LEU A 47 7.33 12.68 -49.19
C LEU A 47 6.50 13.96 -49.45
N ASP A 48 5.29 13.78 -49.98
CA ASP A 48 4.64 14.73 -50.89
C ASP A 48 3.72 15.80 -50.28
N ASP A 49 3.34 16.75 -51.15
CA ASP A 49 2.20 17.67 -51.11
C ASP A 49 2.04 18.66 -49.93
N HIS A 50 2.50 19.90 -50.13
CA HIS A 50 1.64 20.93 -50.73
C HIS A 50 2.38 22.25 -51.09
N THR A 51 2.33 22.64 -52.36
CA THR A 51 2.52 24.02 -52.89
C THR A 51 3.71 24.86 -52.38
N THR A 52 4.87 24.68 -52.99
CA THR A 52 5.98 25.65 -52.94
C THR A 52 5.66 26.93 -53.74
N LEU A 53 5.55 28.07 -53.06
CA LEU A 53 5.56 29.40 -53.69
C LEU A 53 6.97 29.75 -54.19
N ASN A 54 7.28 29.42 -55.44
CA ASN A 54 8.49 29.91 -56.11
C ASN A 54 8.37 31.42 -56.39
N MET A 55 8.80 32.27 -55.45
CA MET A 55 9.07 33.68 -55.74
C MET A 55 10.41 33.82 -56.47
N THR A 56 10.43 33.49 -57.76
CA THR A 56 11.47 33.98 -58.66
C THR A 56 11.27 35.48 -58.84
N ALA A 57 12.08 36.28 -58.13
CA ALA A 57 12.09 37.73 -58.28
C ALA A 57 12.65 38.11 -59.67
N ASP A 58 11.77 38.22 -60.65
CA ASP A 58 12.11 38.57 -62.03
C ASP A 58 12.44 40.07 -62.09
N MET A 59 13.72 40.39 -61.84
CA MET A 59 14.18 41.76 -61.64
C MET A 59 14.28 42.50 -62.99
N GLN A 60 13.14 42.97 -63.49
CA GLN A 60 13.08 43.81 -64.69
C GLN A 60 13.87 45.11 -64.49
N VAL A 61 15.09 45.15 -65.03
CA VAL A 61 15.94 46.34 -65.05
C VAL A 61 15.34 47.36 -66.02
N GLN A 62 14.50 48.27 -65.51
CA GLN A 62 14.05 49.44 -66.25
C GLN A 62 15.26 50.33 -66.59
N THR A 63 15.66 50.35 -67.85
CA THR A 63 16.74 51.24 -68.33
C THR A 63 16.19 52.61 -68.68
N TRP A 64 16.50 53.61 -67.85
CA TRP A 64 16.20 55.02 -68.13
C TRP A 64 17.31 55.62 -69.00
N ALA A 65 16.93 56.31 -70.08
CA ALA A 65 17.84 57.03 -70.96
C ALA A 65 17.41 58.48 -71.09
N TYR A 66 18.24 59.42 -70.61
CA TYR A 66 17.93 60.85 -70.64
C TYR A 66 18.65 61.52 -71.81
N ARG A 67 17.92 62.23 -72.69
CA ARG A 67 18.52 63.02 -73.77
C ARG A 67 18.91 64.39 -73.21
N VAL A 68 20.18 64.76 -73.36
CA VAL A 68 20.70 66.08 -72.96
C VAL A 68 20.99 66.89 -74.23
N PRO A 69 20.39 68.08 -74.42
CA PRO A 69 20.70 68.94 -75.55
C PRO A 69 22.11 69.54 -75.40
N GLY A 70 22.95 69.39 -76.43
CA GLY A 70 24.28 70.00 -76.46
C GLY A 70 24.23 71.42 -77.05
N GLN A 71 25.14 72.29 -76.59
CA GLN A 71 25.37 73.61 -77.19
C GLN A 71 26.70 73.61 -77.95
N LYS A 72 26.67 74.12 -79.19
CA LYS A 72 27.88 74.30 -80.01
C LYS A 72 28.50 75.67 -79.69
N LYS A 73 29.73 75.70 -79.18
CA LYS A 73 30.55 76.91 -79.03
C LYS A 73 31.90 76.68 -79.72
N SER A 74 32.20 77.55 -80.69
CA SER A 74 33.53 77.69 -81.33
C SER A 74 34.27 76.36 -81.54
N ASP A 75 33.85 75.62 -82.58
CA ASP A 75 34.35 74.30 -82.98
C ASP A 75 34.34 73.15 -81.96
N SER A 76 33.64 73.30 -80.83
CA SER A 76 33.29 72.18 -79.95
C SER A 76 31.80 72.11 -79.62
N CYS A 77 31.27 70.90 -79.50
CA CYS A 77 29.96 70.65 -78.89
C CYS A 77 30.16 70.30 -77.40
N ARG A 78 29.50 71.04 -76.51
CA ARG A 78 29.55 70.80 -75.07
C ARG A 78 28.16 70.42 -74.55
N CYS A 79 28.10 69.37 -73.76
CA CYS A 79 26.90 68.91 -73.06
C CYS A 79 27.19 68.95 -71.56
N ASP A 80 26.53 69.82 -70.80
CA ASP A 80 26.65 69.82 -69.34
C ASP A 80 25.73 68.72 -68.78
N VAL A 81 26.34 67.61 -68.36
CA VAL A 81 25.65 66.43 -67.83
C VAL A 81 25.63 66.49 -66.31
N ASN A 82 24.45 66.61 -65.70
CA ASN A 82 24.32 66.51 -64.25
C ASN A 82 24.42 65.05 -63.78
N THR A 83 25.54 64.71 -63.13
CA THR A 83 25.84 63.35 -62.66
C THR A 83 25.00 62.92 -61.45
N THR A 84 24.43 63.84 -60.67
CA THR A 84 23.65 63.49 -59.47
C THR A 84 22.30 62.86 -59.81
N ILE A 85 21.76 63.11 -61.01
CA ILE A 85 20.53 62.47 -61.51
C ILE A 85 20.70 60.93 -61.62
N TRP A 86 21.94 60.46 -61.74
CA TRP A 86 22.30 59.05 -61.93
C TRP A 86 22.94 58.43 -60.67
N SER A 87 22.94 59.12 -59.53
CA SER A 87 23.42 58.54 -58.28
C SER A 87 22.43 57.51 -57.76
N PHE A 88 22.90 56.27 -57.54
CA PHE A 88 22.10 55.26 -56.84
C PHE A 88 21.71 55.80 -55.46
N PRO A 89 20.43 55.78 -55.06
CA PRO A 89 19.96 56.35 -53.81
C PRO A 89 20.28 55.42 -52.62
N ALA A 90 21.58 55.23 -52.35
CA ALA A 90 22.11 54.29 -51.36
C ALA A 90 21.41 54.41 -50.00
N LEU A 91 21.28 55.63 -49.48
CA LEU A 91 20.60 55.92 -48.21
C LEU A 91 19.12 55.45 -48.18
N ARG A 92 18.41 55.48 -49.32
CA ARG A 92 17.03 54.94 -49.39
C ARG A 92 17.03 53.43 -49.48
N TYR A 93 18.00 52.84 -50.17
CA TYR A 93 18.13 51.39 -50.27
C TYR A 93 18.52 50.78 -48.91
N GLU A 94 19.51 51.35 -48.23
CA GLU A 94 19.92 50.97 -46.87
C GLU A 94 18.76 51.10 -45.85
N ALA A 95 17.98 52.18 -45.93
CA ALA A 95 16.80 52.35 -45.07
C ALA A 95 15.71 51.28 -45.33
N VAL A 96 15.47 50.91 -46.59
CA VAL A 96 14.55 49.80 -46.94
C VAL A 96 15.12 48.46 -46.52
N GLN A 97 16.43 48.23 -46.68
CA GLN A 97 17.09 47.00 -46.25
C GLN A 97 16.98 46.80 -44.73
N GLN A 98 17.22 47.85 -43.93
CA GLN A 98 17.00 47.80 -42.47
C GLN A 98 15.54 47.49 -42.10
N GLN A 99 14.57 48.01 -42.85
CA GLN A 99 13.15 47.68 -42.64
C GLN A 99 12.85 46.21 -42.97
N VAL A 100 13.47 45.64 -44.02
CA VAL A 100 13.34 44.22 -44.36
C VAL A 100 13.97 43.34 -43.28
N GLU A 101 15.19 43.63 -42.84
CA GLU A 101 15.87 42.89 -41.75
C GLU A 101 15.07 42.93 -40.43
N THR A 102 14.47 44.10 -40.10
CA THR A 102 13.57 44.25 -38.95
C THR A 102 12.28 43.42 -39.10
N CYS A 103 11.75 43.34 -40.32
CA CYS A 103 10.55 42.57 -40.65
C CYS A 103 10.82 41.04 -40.57
N GLU A 104 11.94 40.56 -41.11
CA GLU A 104 12.37 39.16 -40.99
C GLU A 104 12.57 38.76 -39.52
N THR A 105 13.20 39.61 -38.72
CA THR A 105 13.38 39.38 -37.28
C THR A 105 12.04 39.28 -36.55
N SER A 106 11.08 40.14 -36.91
CA SER A 106 9.73 40.15 -36.35
C SER A 106 8.91 38.92 -36.77
N LEU A 107 9.02 38.51 -38.04
CA LEU A 107 8.38 37.31 -38.59
C LEU A 107 8.89 36.04 -37.89
N HIS A 108 10.20 35.93 -37.69
CA HIS A 108 10.83 34.80 -37.01
C HIS A 108 10.43 34.76 -35.52
N GLY A 109 10.28 35.91 -34.86
CA GLY A 109 9.70 36.01 -33.52
C GLY A 109 8.25 35.52 -33.46
N LEU A 110 7.42 35.91 -34.43
CA LEU A 110 6.03 35.46 -34.53
C LEU A 110 5.94 33.94 -34.77
N GLN A 111 6.77 33.39 -35.67
CA GLN A 111 6.84 31.96 -35.94
C GLN A 111 7.21 31.15 -34.69
N GLN A 112 8.16 31.62 -33.87
CA GLN A 112 8.47 30.96 -32.61
C GLN A 112 7.32 31.01 -31.59
N GLN A 113 6.60 32.14 -31.50
CA GLN A 113 5.41 32.24 -30.65
C GLN A 113 4.30 31.26 -31.10
N VAL A 114 4.06 31.17 -32.41
CA VAL A 114 3.08 30.23 -33.00
C VAL A 114 3.50 28.77 -32.76
N LEU A 115 4.78 28.42 -32.89
CA LEU A 115 5.27 27.07 -32.58
C LEU A 115 5.03 26.69 -31.10
N VAL A 116 5.32 27.62 -30.18
CA VAL A 116 5.11 27.40 -28.74
C VAL A 116 3.62 27.25 -28.42
N SER A 117 2.74 28.06 -29.01
CA SER A 117 1.30 27.99 -28.74
C SER A 117 0.58 26.82 -29.41
N SER A 118 0.98 26.43 -30.62
CA SER A 118 0.28 25.40 -31.41
C SER A 118 0.75 23.96 -31.18
N GLN A 119 2.00 23.74 -30.75
CA GLN A 119 2.54 22.41 -30.48
C GLN A 119 2.90 22.24 -28.99
N ARG A 120 3.73 23.15 -28.47
CA ARG A 120 4.37 22.95 -27.16
C ARG A 120 3.41 23.07 -25.97
N LEU A 121 2.45 24.00 -26.02
CA LEU A 121 1.41 24.12 -24.98
C LEU A 121 0.45 22.92 -24.95
N PRO A 122 -0.11 22.45 -26.09
CA PRO A 122 -0.87 21.20 -26.13
C PRO A 122 -0.10 20.00 -25.56
N ASP A 123 1.17 19.80 -25.92
CA ASP A 123 1.99 18.71 -25.40
C ASP A 123 2.16 18.79 -23.87
N ILE A 124 2.43 19.98 -23.33
CA ILE A 124 2.50 20.23 -21.88
C ILE A 124 1.16 19.95 -21.22
N GLN A 125 0.05 20.36 -21.83
CA GLN A 125 -1.31 20.11 -21.30
C GLN A 125 -1.64 18.62 -21.23
N VAL A 126 -1.20 17.83 -22.24
CA VAL A 126 -1.34 16.36 -22.25
C VAL A 126 -0.42 15.69 -21.24
N GLN A 127 0.79 16.19 -21.03
CA GLN A 127 1.69 15.69 -19.99
C GLN A 127 1.13 15.97 -18.59
N ILE A 128 0.60 17.16 -18.36
CA ILE A 128 -0.04 17.53 -17.09
C ILE A 128 -1.29 16.68 -16.85
N SER A 129 -2.17 16.50 -17.84
CA SER A 129 -3.38 15.67 -17.65
C SER A 129 -3.05 14.21 -17.38
N ASN A 130 -2.02 13.65 -18.04
CA ASN A 130 -1.51 12.30 -17.77
C ASN A 130 -0.95 12.19 -16.33
N LEU A 131 -0.12 13.16 -15.91
CA LEU A 131 0.39 13.21 -14.53
C LEU A 131 -0.74 13.35 -13.50
N THR A 132 -1.75 14.17 -13.77
CA THR A 132 -2.92 14.33 -12.90
C THR A 132 -3.72 13.03 -12.80
N ALA A 133 -4.00 12.34 -13.91
CA ALA A 133 -4.69 11.05 -13.90
C ALA A 133 -3.89 9.95 -13.18
N ARG A 134 -2.55 10.00 -13.23
CA ARG A 134 -1.68 9.10 -12.46
C ARG A 134 -1.65 9.42 -10.95
N LEU A 135 -1.99 10.64 -10.56
CA LEU A 135 -2.04 11.12 -9.17
C LEU A 135 -3.44 11.08 -8.56
N GLU A 136 -4.50 11.07 -9.37
CA GLU A 136 -5.91 10.96 -8.94
C GLU A 136 -6.15 9.80 -7.95
N PRO A 137 -5.67 8.55 -8.18
CA PRO A 137 -5.84 7.46 -7.21
C PRO A 137 -5.14 7.68 -5.86
N TYR A 138 -4.34 8.73 -5.72
CA TYR A 138 -3.59 9.09 -4.53
C TYR A 138 -4.12 10.38 -3.85
N GLN A 139 -5.16 11.03 -4.38
CA GLN A 139 -5.76 12.23 -3.77
C GLN A 139 -6.22 12.00 -2.32
N TYR A 140 -6.66 10.77 -1.98
CA TYR A 140 -7.03 10.38 -0.61
C TYR A 140 -5.90 10.57 0.43
N LEU A 141 -4.63 10.68 0.01
CA LEU A 141 -3.50 10.98 0.90
C LEU A 141 -3.48 12.45 1.32
N HIS A 142 -3.98 13.35 0.48
CA HIS A 142 -4.16 14.76 0.81
C HIS A 142 -5.34 14.95 1.75
N ASP A 143 -6.50 14.37 1.42
CA ASP A 143 -7.74 14.51 2.18
C ASP A 143 -7.66 13.91 3.60
N ARG A 144 -6.77 12.91 3.81
CA ARG A 144 -6.47 12.35 5.13
C ARG A 144 -5.33 13.05 5.88
N GLY A 145 -4.85 14.19 5.40
CA GLY A 145 -3.84 15.02 6.07
C GLY A 145 -2.43 14.43 6.16
N LEU A 146 -2.13 13.36 5.40
CA LEU A 146 -0.85 12.64 5.47
C LEU A 146 0.32 13.39 4.80
N TYR A 147 0.02 14.46 4.04
CA TYR A 147 1.01 15.40 3.51
C TYR A 147 0.54 16.83 3.74
N THR A 148 1.08 17.47 4.78
CA THR A 148 1.05 18.93 4.95
C THR A 148 2.45 19.42 5.32
N ALA A 149 2.96 20.45 4.65
CA ALA A 149 4.31 20.98 4.92
C ALA A 149 4.47 21.55 6.36
N LEU A 150 3.34 21.78 7.04
CA LEU A 150 3.27 22.22 8.43
C LEU A 150 3.70 21.12 9.42
N SER A 151 3.34 19.85 9.17
CA SER A 151 3.57 18.75 10.12
C SER A 151 5.04 18.35 10.23
N ILE A 152 5.79 18.39 9.11
CA ILE A 152 7.23 18.09 9.10
C ILE A 152 8.02 19.17 9.89
N ARG A 153 7.58 20.43 9.83
CA ARG A 153 8.18 21.51 10.62
C ARG A 153 7.94 21.32 12.13
N LEU A 154 6.73 20.91 12.52
CA LEU A 154 6.39 20.61 13.91
C LEU A 154 7.23 19.44 14.45
N LEU A 155 7.34 18.34 13.67
CA LEU A 155 8.18 17.19 14.04
C LEU A 155 9.67 17.57 14.20
N GLY A 156 10.17 18.51 13.40
CA GLY A 156 11.53 19.05 13.55
C GLY A 156 11.73 19.86 14.84
N GLN A 157 10.68 20.51 15.35
CA GLN A 157 10.70 21.21 16.64
C GLN A 157 10.63 20.20 17.80
N GLU A 158 9.73 19.22 17.74
CA GLU A 158 9.61 18.15 18.76
C GLU A 158 10.92 17.35 18.91
N LEU A 159 11.57 16.99 17.80
CA LEU A 159 12.88 16.32 17.84
C LEU A 159 14.01 17.21 18.37
N SER A 160 13.90 18.53 18.22
CA SER A 160 14.86 19.46 18.82
C SER A 160 14.73 19.49 20.34
N GLN A 161 13.52 19.45 20.87
CA GLN A 161 13.25 19.36 22.31
C GLN A 161 13.70 18.00 22.88
N LEU A 162 13.39 16.91 22.19
CA LEU A 162 13.79 15.56 22.61
C LEU A 162 15.33 15.41 22.68
N GLU A 163 16.07 16.04 21.77
CA GLU A 163 17.54 16.05 21.79
C GLU A 163 18.09 16.84 22.99
N THR A 164 17.49 17.98 23.37
CA THR A 164 17.90 18.72 24.58
C THR A 164 17.64 17.91 25.85
N ASP A 165 16.47 17.26 25.94
CA ASP A 165 16.08 16.49 27.12
C ASP A 165 17.01 15.27 27.30
N ILE A 166 17.32 14.57 26.21
CA ILE A 166 18.26 13.43 26.21
C ILE A 166 19.70 13.88 26.49
N THR A 167 20.09 15.09 26.07
CA THR A 167 21.42 15.64 26.40
C THR A 167 21.56 15.89 27.91
N VAL A 168 20.51 16.39 28.56
CA VAL A 168 20.46 16.55 30.03
C VAL A 168 20.51 15.18 30.73
N VAL A 169 19.68 14.22 30.30
CA VAL A 169 19.67 12.86 30.89
C VAL A 169 21.00 12.13 30.69
N HIS A 170 21.63 12.28 29.52
CA HIS A 170 22.95 11.70 29.25
C HIS A 170 24.05 12.30 30.13
N GLY A 171 24.03 13.63 30.34
CA GLY A 171 24.95 14.32 31.25
C GLY A 171 24.78 13.91 32.73
N GLN A 172 23.62 13.39 33.12
CA GLN A 172 23.34 12.91 34.48
C GLN A 172 23.67 11.43 34.69
N LEU A 173 23.44 10.57 33.69
CA LEU A 173 23.53 9.10 33.86
C LEU A 173 24.73 8.43 33.17
N ASN A 174 25.33 9.05 32.16
CA ASN A 174 26.49 8.61 31.36
C ASN A 174 26.74 7.08 31.29
N ASN A 175 25.72 6.32 30.90
CA ASN A 175 25.79 4.88 30.68
C ASN A 175 25.69 4.55 29.17
N ASP A 176 26.06 3.32 28.79
CA ASP A 176 26.12 2.90 27.37
C ASP A 176 24.77 3.04 26.65
N GLN A 177 23.66 2.82 27.35
CA GLN A 177 22.31 3.02 26.81
C GLN A 177 22.03 4.50 26.51
N SER A 178 22.38 5.42 27.41
CA SER A 178 22.23 6.86 27.21
C SER A 178 23.13 7.38 26.06
N GLN A 179 24.37 6.86 25.95
CA GLN A 179 25.27 7.20 24.85
C GLN A 179 24.74 6.71 23.50
N LYS A 180 24.17 5.50 23.46
CA LYS A 180 23.54 4.95 22.25
C LYS A 180 22.31 5.75 21.85
N LEU A 181 21.42 6.05 22.80
CA LEU A 181 20.21 6.84 22.57
C LEU A 181 20.52 8.26 22.07
N HIS A 182 21.50 8.94 22.68
CA HIS A 182 21.95 10.27 22.23
C HIS A 182 22.50 10.23 20.80
N LYS A 183 23.31 9.22 20.44
CA LYS A 183 23.80 9.00 19.07
C LYS A 183 22.67 8.69 18.08
N GLU A 184 21.65 7.95 18.48
CA GLU A 184 20.50 7.62 17.62
C GLU A 184 19.57 8.82 17.40
N VAL A 185 19.29 9.64 18.42
CA VAL A 185 18.46 10.85 18.28
C VAL A 185 19.18 11.92 17.46
N GLY A 186 20.48 12.15 17.68
CA GLY A 186 21.28 13.05 16.85
C GLY A 186 21.39 12.60 15.38
N LYS A 187 21.28 11.29 15.12
CA LYS A 187 21.16 10.73 13.75
C LYS A 187 19.76 10.97 13.18
N LEU A 188 18.70 10.71 13.96
CA LEU A 188 17.31 10.90 13.55
C LEU A 188 17.00 12.36 13.20
N ARG A 189 17.53 13.32 13.98
CA ARG A 189 17.44 14.76 13.66
C ARG A 189 18.07 15.09 12.32
N LYS A 190 19.28 14.58 12.05
CA LYS A 190 19.97 14.78 10.75
C LYS A 190 19.18 14.16 9.61
N ASP A 191 18.58 12.98 9.81
CA ASP A 191 17.71 12.34 8.83
C ASP A 191 16.43 13.16 8.58
N VAL A 192 15.79 13.75 9.60
CA VAL A 192 14.59 14.61 9.41
C VAL A 192 14.92 15.93 8.72
N ILE A 193 16.01 16.60 9.08
CA ILE A 193 16.49 17.79 8.34
C ILE A 193 16.79 17.40 6.88
N LYS A 194 17.43 16.25 6.65
CA LYS A 194 17.71 15.74 5.31
C LYS A 194 16.43 15.43 4.53
N MET A 195 15.39 14.88 5.18
CA MET A 195 14.07 14.64 4.58
C MET A 195 13.30 15.93 4.28
N GLN A 196 13.48 16.99 5.08
CA GLN A 196 12.95 18.32 4.77
C GLN A 196 13.62 18.93 3.52
N THR A 197 14.87 18.58 3.23
CA THR A 197 15.61 19.03 2.03
C THR A 197 15.54 18.07 0.83
N SER A 198 15.07 16.83 1.04
CA SER A 198 15.09 15.75 0.05
C SER A 198 13.66 15.33 -0.25
N ASP A 199 12.99 16.13 -1.06
CA ASP A 199 11.60 15.93 -1.45
C ASP A 199 11.35 14.54 -2.08
N THR A 200 10.10 14.07 -2.00
CA THR A 200 9.50 12.90 -2.68
C THR A 200 9.82 11.46 -2.25
N VAL A 201 10.90 11.12 -1.52
CA VAL A 201 11.21 9.69 -1.23
C VAL A 201 11.07 9.31 0.25
N ASN A 202 10.12 8.39 0.48
CA ASN A 202 10.03 7.46 1.62
C ASN A 202 9.28 7.85 2.91
N MET A 203 8.17 8.58 2.80
CA MET A 203 7.12 8.60 3.84
C MET A 203 6.69 7.19 4.29
N LYS A 204 6.71 6.19 3.38
CA LYS A 204 6.50 4.77 3.72
C LYS A 204 7.57 4.26 4.68
N THR A 205 8.87 4.44 4.41
CA THR A 205 9.95 4.05 5.34
C THR A 205 9.92 4.85 6.64
N VAL A 206 9.51 6.12 6.64
CA VAL A 206 9.30 6.87 7.89
C VAL A 206 8.20 6.23 8.71
N LYS A 207 7.03 5.94 8.10
CA LYS A 207 5.93 5.22 8.76
C LYS A 207 6.36 3.82 9.25
N GLU A 208 7.13 3.08 8.46
CA GLU A 208 7.67 1.76 8.82
C GLU A 208 8.62 1.85 10.02
N LYS A 209 9.52 2.83 10.03
CA LYS A 209 10.46 3.10 11.14
C LYS A 209 9.76 3.63 12.38
N LEU A 210 8.75 4.50 12.23
CA LEU A 210 7.96 5.03 13.35
C LEU A 210 7.08 3.92 13.95
N ARG A 211 6.53 3.03 13.12
CA ARG A 211 5.84 1.80 13.55
C ARG A 211 6.80 0.87 14.30
N TYR A 212 8.00 0.64 13.77
CA TYR A 212 9.04 -0.16 14.42
C TYR A 212 9.45 0.44 15.77
N LEU A 213 9.72 1.75 15.84
CA LEU A 213 10.04 2.47 17.07
C LEU A 213 8.87 2.44 18.07
N LYS A 214 7.62 2.70 17.64
CA LYS A 214 6.44 2.62 18.51
C LYS A 214 6.24 1.20 19.05
N ASN A 215 6.42 0.17 18.22
CA ASN A 215 6.32 -1.22 18.65
C ASN A 215 7.44 -1.57 19.65
N ASN A 216 8.67 -1.11 19.42
CA ASN A 216 9.80 -1.35 20.34
C ASN A 216 9.67 -0.60 21.68
N VAL A 217 9.22 0.65 21.66
CA VAL A 217 9.00 1.46 22.88
C VAL A 217 7.86 0.86 23.73
N GLU A 218 6.86 0.27 23.07
CA GLU A 218 5.76 -0.40 23.74
C GLU A 218 6.10 -1.82 24.19
N SER A 219 7.00 -2.55 23.50
CA SER A 219 7.56 -3.81 24.03
C SER A 219 8.45 -3.62 25.26
N CYS A 220 8.86 -2.39 25.57
CA CYS A 220 9.47 -2.06 26.86
C CYS A 220 8.44 -1.97 28.00
N LYS A 221 7.12 -2.05 27.72
CA LYS A 221 6.05 -2.10 28.73
C LYS A 221 5.68 -3.54 29.06
N SER A 222 6.65 -4.33 29.53
CA SER A 222 6.38 -5.69 30.02
C SER A 222 5.34 -5.68 31.15
N ILE A 223 4.66 -6.81 31.29
CA ILE A 223 3.73 -7.04 32.40
C ILE A 223 4.56 -7.03 33.70
N PRO A 224 4.14 -6.30 34.76
CA PRO A 224 4.91 -6.25 36.00
C PRO A 224 5.11 -7.65 36.61
N LYS A 225 6.31 -7.94 37.13
CA LYS A 225 6.61 -9.24 37.76
C LYS A 225 5.78 -9.52 39.02
N ASP A 226 5.21 -8.49 39.61
CA ASP A 226 4.29 -8.51 40.75
C ASP A 226 2.81 -8.46 40.32
N PHE A 227 2.50 -8.71 39.04
CA PHE A 227 1.13 -8.81 38.53
C PHE A 227 0.28 -9.74 39.39
N ARG A 228 -0.93 -9.28 39.72
CA ARG A 228 -1.99 -10.07 40.34
C ARG A 228 -3.27 -9.78 39.59
N GLY A 229 -3.94 -10.82 39.11
CA GLY A 229 -5.24 -10.65 38.46
C GLY A 229 -6.27 -10.13 39.45
N GLN A 230 -7.21 -9.31 38.97
CA GLN A 230 -8.24 -8.69 39.81
C GLN A 230 -9.25 -9.69 40.41
N ASN A 231 -9.35 -10.90 39.83
CA ASN A 231 -10.21 -11.98 40.29
C ASN A 231 -9.59 -12.71 41.50
N ARG A 232 -10.41 -13.08 42.49
CA ARG A 232 -10.03 -13.89 43.67
C ARG A 232 -9.21 -15.14 43.34
N TYR A 233 -9.45 -15.77 42.19
CA TYR A 233 -8.75 -16.99 41.76
C TYR A 233 -7.36 -16.73 41.14
N CYS A 234 -7.07 -15.47 40.81
CA CYS A 234 -5.93 -15.00 39.99
C CYS A 234 -4.86 -14.21 40.75
N MET A 235 -4.90 -14.25 42.08
CA MET A 235 -4.02 -13.50 42.98
C MET A 235 -2.54 -13.95 42.98
N LYS A 236 -2.21 -15.02 42.23
CA LYS A 236 -0.86 -15.61 42.15
C LYS A 236 0.01 -15.03 41.02
N GLY A 237 -0.58 -14.38 40.03
CA GLY A 237 0.14 -13.70 38.95
C GLY A 237 0.18 -14.48 37.64
N LEU A 238 1.25 -14.29 36.87
CA LEU A 238 1.46 -14.96 35.59
C LEU A 238 1.84 -16.43 35.80
N ILE A 239 1.74 -17.25 34.74
CA ILE A 239 2.28 -18.61 34.75
C ILE A 239 3.80 -18.53 34.94
N THR A 240 4.32 -19.26 35.93
CA THR A 240 5.74 -19.33 36.25
C THR A 240 6.38 -20.64 35.81
N ASN A 241 5.61 -21.72 35.67
CA ASN A 241 6.07 -23.01 35.14
C ASN A 241 4.91 -23.87 34.62
N ILE A 242 5.22 -24.86 33.78
CA ILE A 242 4.29 -25.88 33.29
C ILE A 242 4.92 -27.26 33.55
N SER A 243 4.14 -28.25 34.00
CA SER A 243 4.66 -29.60 34.26
C SER A 243 4.97 -30.38 32.98
N GLU A 244 5.66 -31.51 33.12
CA GLU A 244 5.58 -32.63 32.16
C GLU A 244 4.11 -33.10 31.97
N PRO A 245 3.75 -33.81 30.89
CA PRO A 245 2.38 -34.27 30.65
C PRO A 245 1.84 -35.18 31.78
N VAL A 246 0.84 -34.70 32.53
CA VAL A 246 0.14 -35.48 33.59
C VAL A 246 -0.93 -36.42 33.03
N THR A 247 -1.32 -36.26 31.76
CA THR A 247 -2.12 -37.22 31.01
C THR A 247 -1.58 -37.30 29.59
N THR A 248 -1.48 -38.52 29.06
CA THR A 248 -1.14 -38.82 27.67
C THR A 248 -2.04 -39.94 27.18
N LYS A 249 -2.86 -39.68 26.17
CA LYS A 249 -3.86 -40.62 25.63
C LYS A 249 -4.01 -40.44 24.12
N ILE A 250 -4.36 -41.47 23.37
CA ILE A 250 -4.75 -41.32 21.96
C ILE A 250 -6.25 -40.97 21.90
N ASN A 251 -6.63 -40.07 20.99
CA ASN A 251 -8.03 -39.68 20.78
C ASN A 251 -8.95 -40.91 20.56
N PRO A 252 -10.26 -40.80 20.84
CA PRO A 252 -11.14 -41.96 20.98
C PRO A 252 -11.62 -42.58 19.65
N TYR A 253 -11.05 -42.17 18.52
CA TYR A 253 -11.28 -42.76 17.20
C TYR A 253 -10.03 -43.53 16.75
N ASP A 254 -9.06 -42.84 16.15
CA ASP A 254 -7.77 -43.41 15.76
C ASP A 254 -6.71 -42.31 15.57
N LYS A 255 -5.42 -42.69 15.52
CA LYS A 255 -4.30 -41.74 15.43
C LYS A 255 -4.32 -40.85 14.17
N ASN A 256 -4.99 -41.24 13.09
CA ASN A 256 -5.08 -40.45 11.86
C ASN A 256 -6.01 -39.23 12.02
N HIS A 257 -6.86 -39.19 13.04
CA HIS A 257 -7.60 -37.99 13.46
C HIS A 257 -6.63 -37.00 14.11
N VAL A 258 -5.75 -36.40 13.31
CA VAL A 258 -4.67 -35.54 13.80
C VAL A 258 -5.18 -34.19 14.31
N SER A 259 -6.44 -33.82 14.04
CA SER A 259 -7.00 -32.48 14.28
C SER A 259 -8.25 -32.52 15.16
N GLY A 260 -8.33 -31.62 16.13
CA GLY A 260 -9.43 -31.49 17.06
C GLY A 260 -9.04 -30.73 18.32
N SER A 261 -9.96 -30.69 19.29
CA SER A 261 -9.75 -30.19 20.64
C SER A 261 -10.32 -31.17 21.67
N TRP A 262 -9.89 -31.03 22.92
CA TRP A 262 -10.41 -31.80 24.03
C TRP A 262 -10.21 -31.04 25.33
N GLY A 263 -10.93 -31.45 26.37
CA GLY A 263 -10.73 -30.89 27.70
C GLY A 263 -11.72 -31.43 28.73
N LYS A 264 -11.81 -30.69 29.82
CA LYS A 264 -12.83 -30.83 30.88
C LYS A 264 -13.83 -29.68 30.80
N GLN A 265 -14.98 -29.80 31.47
CA GLN A 265 -15.90 -28.69 31.75
C GLN A 265 -15.11 -27.51 32.34
N ALA A 266 -15.25 -26.31 31.77
CA ALA A 266 -14.44 -25.14 32.13
C ALA A 266 -15.13 -24.14 33.08
N GLN A 267 -16.43 -24.29 33.37
CA GLN A 267 -17.13 -23.41 34.30
C GLN A 267 -16.92 -23.88 35.76
N MET A 268 -16.16 -23.11 36.56
CA MET A 268 -15.76 -23.47 37.94
C MET A 268 -16.92 -23.74 38.91
N ASP A 269 -18.04 -23.02 38.75
CA ASP A 269 -19.22 -23.11 39.63
C ASP A 269 -20.46 -23.61 38.84
N SER A 270 -20.29 -24.55 37.90
CA SER A 270 -21.43 -25.07 37.13
C SER A 270 -22.38 -25.94 37.95
N GLU A 271 -23.69 -25.82 37.69
CA GLU A 271 -24.70 -26.76 38.18
C GLU A 271 -24.61 -28.15 37.50
N SER A 272 -23.90 -28.24 36.37
CA SER A 272 -23.57 -29.49 35.68
C SER A 272 -22.29 -30.12 36.23
N ASP A 273 -22.13 -31.44 36.06
CA ASP A 273 -20.99 -32.20 36.56
C ASP A 273 -19.66 -31.64 36.04
N THR A 274 -18.88 -31.02 36.93
CA THR A 274 -17.56 -30.46 36.64
C THR A 274 -16.55 -31.54 36.23
N GLU A 275 -16.80 -32.81 36.54
CA GLU A 275 -16.01 -33.97 36.11
C GLU A 275 -16.26 -34.41 34.65
N THR A 276 -17.10 -33.70 33.90
CA THR A 276 -17.34 -34.00 32.47
C THR A 276 -16.10 -33.71 31.63
N TYR A 277 -15.54 -34.75 31.01
CA TYR A 277 -14.53 -34.65 29.95
C TYR A 277 -15.20 -34.68 28.58
N TRP A 278 -14.61 -33.97 27.61
CA TRP A 278 -15.11 -33.89 26.25
C TRP A 278 -13.97 -33.99 25.23
N VAL A 279 -14.27 -34.56 24.06
CA VAL A 279 -13.36 -34.65 22.92
C VAL A 279 -14.11 -34.31 21.65
N GLN A 280 -13.59 -33.34 20.89
CA GLN A 280 -14.09 -32.93 19.59
C GLN A 280 -12.99 -33.22 18.56
N THR A 281 -13.10 -34.34 17.82
CA THR A 281 -12.19 -34.60 16.70
C THR A 281 -12.81 -34.10 15.40
N LEU A 282 -12.01 -33.51 14.53
CA LEU A 282 -12.42 -33.21 13.18
C LEU A 282 -12.43 -34.49 12.32
N THR A 283 -13.15 -34.42 11.20
CA THR A 283 -13.17 -35.47 10.18
C THR A 283 -11.82 -35.65 9.50
N SER A 284 -11.70 -36.63 8.61
CA SER A 284 -10.53 -36.84 7.72
C SER A 284 -10.11 -35.61 6.89
N SER A 285 -10.96 -34.59 6.78
CA SER A 285 -10.59 -33.27 6.22
C SER A 285 -9.59 -32.50 7.09
N ASN A 286 -9.45 -32.84 8.37
CA ASN A 286 -8.75 -32.10 9.43
C ASN A 286 -9.24 -30.65 9.64
N ILE A 287 -10.39 -30.30 9.05
CA ILE A 287 -10.93 -28.92 8.99
C ILE A 287 -12.35 -28.83 9.58
N TYR A 288 -13.22 -29.82 9.33
CA TYR A 288 -14.64 -29.75 9.73
C TYR A 288 -15.07 -30.90 10.65
N GLY A 289 -16.08 -30.67 11.48
CA GLY A 289 -16.73 -31.67 12.32
C GLY A 289 -18.18 -31.32 12.66
N ASN A 290 -18.88 -32.22 13.35
CA ASN A 290 -20.27 -32.01 13.79
C ASN A 290 -20.68 -32.81 15.05
N ILE A 291 -19.73 -33.48 15.69
CA ILE A 291 -19.94 -34.34 16.86
C ILE A 291 -18.93 -33.96 17.94
N VAL A 292 -19.41 -33.89 19.18
CA VAL A 292 -18.57 -33.91 20.39
C VAL A 292 -18.87 -35.19 21.17
N ARG A 293 -17.82 -35.83 21.70
CA ARG A 293 -17.93 -37.01 22.58
C ARG A 293 -17.75 -36.59 24.03
N LEU A 294 -18.68 -36.97 24.89
CA LEU A 294 -18.74 -36.62 26.30
C LEU A 294 -18.50 -37.85 27.19
N TYR A 295 -17.77 -37.68 28.29
CA TYR A 295 -17.48 -38.69 29.31
C TYR A 295 -17.76 -38.10 30.69
N GLN A 296 -18.57 -38.75 31.51
CA GLN A 296 -18.97 -38.21 32.82
C GLN A 296 -17.88 -38.34 33.91
N THR A 297 -16.85 -39.15 33.68
CA THR A 297 -15.76 -39.33 34.65
C THR A 297 -14.42 -39.50 33.95
N TYR A 298 -13.33 -39.13 34.65
CA TYR A 298 -11.95 -39.40 34.21
C TYR A 298 -11.73 -40.90 33.90
N LYS A 299 -12.34 -41.81 34.67
CA LYS A 299 -12.22 -43.26 34.48
C LYS A 299 -12.84 -43.71 33.16
N ASP A 300 -14.00 -43.18 32.79
CA ASP A 300 -14.67 -43.48 31.53
C ASP A 300 -13.92 -42.88 30.35
N PHE A 301 -13.46 -41.63 30.48
CA PHE A 301 -12.56 -40.97 29.53
C PHE A 301 -11.30 -41.80 29.25
N MET A 302 -10.54 -42.16 30.29
CA MET A 302 -9.30 -42.92 30.13
C MET A 302 -9.54 -44.29 29.47
N ARG A 303 -10.66 -44.95 29.78
CA ARG A 303 -11.07 -46.24 29.16
C ARG A 303 -11.72 -46.11 27.78
N SER A 304 -12.02 -44.89 27.30
CA SER A 304 -12.87 -44.63 26.13
C SER A 304 -14.27 -45.26 26.21
N ALA A 305 -14.77 -45.55 27.42
CA ALA A 305 -16.01 -46.28 27.67
C ALA A 305 -17.16 -45.33 28.08
N ASN A 306 -18.40 -45.84 28.09
CA ASN A 306 -19.59 -45.15 28.64
C ASN A 306 -19.80 -43.71 28.15
N HIS A 307 -19.45 -43.42 26.91
CA HIS A 307 -19.51 -42.08 26.34
C HIS A 307 -20.89 -41.75 25.75
N ARG A 308 -21.21 -40.45 25.69
CA ARG A 308 -22.34 -39.90 24.94
C ARG A 308 -21.81 -39.05 23.80
N ASP A 309 -22.16 -39.41 22.57
CA ASP A 309 -21.92 -38.55 21.40
C ASP A 309 -23.09 -37.57 21.26
N ALA A 310 -22.78 -36.29 21.04
CA ALA A 310 -23.74 -35.23 20.81
C ALA A 310 -23.47 -34.59 19.43
N THR A 311 -24.41 -34.79 18.51
CA THR A 311 -24.33 -34.29 17.14
C THR A 311 -24.97 -32.91 17.04
N PHE A 312 -24.14 -31.87 16.98
CA PHE A 312 -24.58 -30.46 16.97
C PHE A 312 -24.89 -29.90 15.58
N SER A 313 -24.62 -30.67 14.51
CA SER A 313 -25.00 -30.30 13.16
C SER A 313 -25.35 -31.51 12.29
N SER A 314 -26.35 -31.37 11.42
CA SER A 314 -26.83 -32.44 10.53
C SER A 314 -25.83 -32.85 9.45
N SER A 315 -24.85 -32.00 9.15
CA SER A 315 -23.75 -32.25 8.21
C SER A 315 -22.53 -31.45 8.65
N VAL A 316 -21.33 -31.96 8.36
CA VAL A 316 -20.05 -31.25 8.58
C VAL A 316 -19.86 -30.02 7.67
N THR A 317 -20.74 -29.81 6.70
CA THR A 317 -20.76 -28.64 5.82
C THR A 317 -21.97 -27.72 6.02
N ALA A 318 -22.81 -28.00 7.02
CA ALA A 318 -23.94 -27.13 7.35
C ALA A 318 -23.47 -25.91 8.17
N PRO A 319 -24.20 -24.78 8.14
CA PRO A 319 -23.75 -23.54 8.80
C PRO A 319 -23.56 -23.63 10.32
N THR A 320 -24.08 -24.68 10.97
CA THR A 320 -23.94 -24.94 12.42
C THR A 320 -22.81 -25.92 12.75
N ALA A 321 -22.11 -26.45 11.75
CA ALA A 321 -20.94 -27.30 11.95
C ALA A 321 -19.74 -26.50 12.49
N ILE A 322 -18.74 -27.22 13.01
CA ILE A 322 -17.47 -26.60 13.44
C ILE A 322 -16.52 -26.48 12.26
N GLU A 323 -15.80 -25.37 12.22
CA GLU A 323 -14.61 -25.18 11.39
C GLU A 323 -13.40 -24.96 12.30
N GLY A 324 -12.27 -25.58 11.97
CA GLY A 324 -11.06 -25.49 12.78
C GLY A 324 -11.09 -26.36 14.05
N PRO A 325 -9.94 -26.58 14.68
CA PRO A 325 -9.76 -27.55 15.76
C PRO A 325 -10.12 -27.03 17.17
N SER A 326 -10.91 -25.96 17.30
CA SER A 326 -11.11 -25.27 18.59
C SER A 326 -12.56 -25.25 19.08
N ALA A 327 -12.76 -25.76 20.29
CA ALA A 327 -14.02 -25.73 21.01
C ALA A 327 -13.77 -25.69 22.53
N VAL A 328 -14.76 -25.22 23.30
CA VAL A 328 -14.76 -25.30 24.77
C VAL A 328 -16.15 -25.68 25.27
N LEU A 329 -16.21 -26.62 26.22
CA LEU A 329 -17.42 -26.89 27.00
C LEU A 329 -17.46 -25.97 28.23
N TYR A 330 -18.46 -25.09 28.29
CA TYR A 330 -18.64 -24.14 29.39
C TYR A 330 -20.11 -24.12 29.82
N GLY A 331 -20.37 -24.65 31.01
CA GLY A 331 -21.72 -24.97 31.48
C GLY A 331 -22.40 -25.98 30.56
N ASP A 332 -23.66 -25.72 30.21
CA ASP A 332 -24.41 -26.57 29.27
C ASP A 332 -24.12 -26.28 27.78
N GLY A 333 -23.19 -25.36 27.48
CA GLY A 333 -22.89 -24.93 26.11
C GLY A 333 -21.53 -25.42 25.61
N LEU A 334 -21.50 -26.06 24.45
CA LEU A 334 -20.27 -26.22 23.65
C LEU A 334 -20.12 -24.99 22.76
N TYR A 335 -19.05 -24.23 22.96
CA TYR A 335 -18.71 -23.04 22.16
C TYR A 335 -17.62 -23.39 21.16
N TYR A 336 -17.75 -22.94 19.91
CA TYR A 336 -16.82 -23.29 18.81
C TYR A 336 -16.92 -22.32 17.63
N HIS A 337 -15.95 -22.34 16.71
CA HIS A 337 -15.99 -21.55 15.47
C HIS A 337 -17.00 -22.11 14.45
N CYS A 338 -17.96 -21.30 14.01
CA CYS A 338 -18.97 -21.73 13.04
C CYS A 338 -18.38 -21.91 11.63
N TYR A 339 -18.85 -22.94 10.93
CA TYR A 339 -18.54 -23.22 9.52
C TYR A 339 -18.58 -21.97 8.61
N ARG A 340 -17.42 -21.66 8.01
CA ARG A 340 -17.20 -20.61 6.99
C ARG A 340 -17.79 -19.24 7.30
N SER A 341 -17.74 -18.80 8.56
CA SER A 341 -18.13 -17.44 8.91
C SER A 341 -17.25 -16.82 10.00
N ALA A 342 -17.50 -15.55 10.29
CA ALA A 342 -16.85 -14.81 11.37
C ALA A 342 -17.57 -15.01 12.73
N ASP A 343 -18.30 -16.11 12.92
CA ASP A 343 -19.17 -16.30 14.08
C ASP A 343 -18.67 -17.37 15.05
N ILE A 344 -18.93 -17.16 16.34
CA ILE A 344 -18.91 -18.21 17.35
C ILE A 344 -20.29 -18.84 17.44
N CYS A 345 -20.32 -20.16 17.46
CA CYS A 345 -21.49 -20.99 17.70
C CYS A 345 -21.50 -21.45 19.16
N ARG A 346 -22.69 -21.52 19.77
CA ARG A 346 -22.95 -22.24 21.04
C ARG A 346 -24.00 -23.30 20.77
N TYR A 347 -23.63 -24.56 20.90
CA TYR A 347 -24.58 -25.68 20.92
C TYR A 347 -24.98 -26.00 22.37
N ASP A 348 -26.28 -26.03 22.63
CA ASP A 348 -26.84 -26.34 23.95
C ASP A 348 -27.03 -27.86 24.12
N LEU A 349 -26.35 -28.45 25.11
CA LEU A 349 -26.38 -29.90 25.36
C LEU A 349 -27.74 -30.43 25.86
N LYS A 350 -28.63 -29.54 26.33
CA LYS A 350 -29.96 -29.87 26.86
C LYS A 350 -31.04 -29.69 25.78
N THR A 351 -31.05 -28.56 25.06
CA THR A 351 -32.09 -28.26 24.05
C THR A 351 -31.74 -28.72 22.64
N ASN A 352 -30.45 -28.98 22.36
CA ASN A 352 -29.89 -29.19 21.02
C ASN A 352 -29.96 -27.97 20.09
N GLU A 353 -30.27 -26.78 20.60
CA GLU A 353 -30.25 -25.56 19.79
C GLU A 353 -28.82 -25.03 19.58
N VAL A 354 -28.58 -24.42 18.42
CA VAL A 354 -27.34 -23.68 18.13
C VAL A 354 -27.65 -22.18 18.05
N LYS A 355 -27.01 -21.39 18.90
CA LYS A 355 -26.99 -19.91 18.83
C LYS A 355 -25.67 -19.44 18.24
N ARG A 356 -25.64 -18.21 17.71
CA ARG A 356 -24.48 -17.63 17.02
C ARG A 356 -24.26 -16.18 17.41
N VAL A 357 -23.01 -15.74 17.39
CA VAL A 357 -22.62 -14.31 17.50
C VAL A 357 -21.47 -14.00 16.56
N THR A 358 -21.57 -12.91 15.80
CA THR A 358 -20.51 -12.45 14.90
C THR A 358 -19.42 -11.70 15.66
N LEU A 359 -18.16 -12.05 15.42
CA LEU A 359 -17.02 -11.40 16.04
C LEU A 359 -16.81 -9.98 15.47
N PRO A 360 -16.51 -8.98 16.31
CA PRO A 360 -16.31 -7.60 15.86
C PRO A 360 -14.95 -7.41 15.17
N GLY A 361 -14.93 -6.48 14.20
CA GLY A 361 -13.72 -6.01 13.53
C GLY A 361 -13.79 -6.08 12.01
N THR A 362 -12.96 -5.30 11.32
CA THR A 362 -12.98 -5.23 9.86
C THR A 362 -12.31 -6.44 9.23
N GLY A 363 -13.11 -7.29 8.57
CA GLY A 363 -12.60 -8.41 7.78
C GLY A 363 -11.96 -9.51 8.63
N VAL A 364 -12.67 -9.97 9.67
CA VAL A 364 -12.35 -11.14 10.49
C VAL A 364 -11.83 -12.33 9.66
N GLY A 365 -10.92 -13.11 10.23
CA GLY A 365 -10.40 -14.37 9.71
C GLY A 365 -11.41 -15.49 9.80
N PHE A 366 -11.62 -16.20 8.69
CA PHE A 366 -12.27 -17.50 8.60
C PHE A 366 -11.89 -18.12 7.25
N ASN A 367 -12.15 -19.42 7.07
CA ASN A 367 -11.82 -20.18 5.87
C ASN A 367 -10.32 -20.08 5.49
N ASN A 368 -9.45 -20.37 6.46
CA ASN A 368 -8.00 -20.44 6.33
C ASN A 368 -7.28 -19.12 5.97
N LYS A 369 -7.84 -17.99 6.39
CA LYS A 369 -7.31 -16.64 6.11
C LYS A 369 -6.20 -16.25 7.09
N PHE A 370 -6.45 -16.40 8.39
CA PHE A 370 -5.53 -16.21 9.50
C PHE A 370 -5.44 -17.43 10.45
N PRO A 371 -5.18 -18.64 9.95
CA PRO A 371 -4.85 -19.79 10.80
C PRO A 371 -3.61 -19.50 11.65
N TYR A 372 -3.45 -20.25 12.75
CA TYR A 372 -2.14 -20.37 13.37
C TYR A 372 -1.15 -21.04 12.42
N CYS A 373 0.05 -20.50 12.42
CA CYS A 373 1.19 -20.96 11.65
C CYS A 373 2.44 -20.55 12.43
N TYR A 374 3.41 -21.44 12.50
CA TYR A 374 4.79 -21.05 12.85
C TYR A 374 5.76 -21.86 12.00
N TYR A 375 5.91 -23.14 12.32
CA TYR A 375 6.64 -24.10 11.49
C TYR A 375 5.69 -24.76 10.47
N GLU A 376 4.57 -25.32 10.96
CA GLU A 376 3.48 -25.86 10.16
C GLU A 376 2.20 -25.07 10.45
N CYS A 377 1.35 -24.90 9.44
CA CYS A 377 0.06 -24.20 9.58
C CYS A 377 -1.04 -25.18 9.97
N ARG A 378 -1.86 -24.82 10.96
CA ARG A 378 -3.05 -25.59 11.28
C ARG A 378 -4.24 -25.05 10.49
N SER A 379 -4.62 -25.77 9.44
CA SER A 379 -5.69 -25.37 8.51
C SER A 379 -6.96 -24.96 9.26
N ASN A 380 -7.53 -23.82 8.85
CA ASN A 380 -8.80 -23.28 9.36
C ASN A 380 -8.87 -23.01 10.87
N SER A 381 -7.73 -22.97 11.57
CA SER A 381 -7.65 -22.50 12.97
C SER A 381 -7.79 -20.98 13.10
N ASP A 382 -8.59 -20.33 12.25
CA ASP A 382 -8.72 -18.87 12.16
C ASP A 382 -9.22 -18.22 13.44
N VAL A 383 -10.14 -18.91 14.11
CA VAL A 383 -10.80 -18.50 15.35
C VAL A 383 -10.61 -19.62 16.38
N ASP A 384 -10.20 -19.21 17.58
CA ASP A 384 -10.03 -20.03 18.77
C ASP A 384 -11.09 -19.64 19.80
N VAL A 385 -11.58 -20.60 20.58
CA VAL A 385 -12.47 -20.35 21.72
C VAL A 385 -11.79 -20.84 22.97
N GLU A 386 -11.73 -19.99 23.99
CA GLU A 386 -10.98 -20.23 25.23
C GLU A 386 -11.82 -19.92 26.46
N ALA A 387 -11.47 -20.49 27.61
CA ALA A 387 -12.09 -20.18 28.90
C ALA A 387 -11.04 -20.02 30.01
N ASP A 388 -11.31 -19.08 30.92
CA ASP A 388 -10.48 -18.84 32.09
C ASP A 388 -11.33 -18.53 33.33
N GLU A 389 -10.68 -18.17 34.43
CA GLU A 389 -11.30 -17.82 35.71
C GLU A 389 -12.30 -16.65 35.61
N THR A 390 -12.29 -15.91 34.51
CA THR A 390 -13.06 -14.69 34.29
C THR A 390 -14.15 -14.84 33.23
N GLY A 391 -14.24 -15.97 32.52
CA GLY A 391 -15.30 -16.30 31.57
C GLY A 391 -14.80 -16.89 30.25
N LEU A 392 -15.56 -16.66 29.18
CA LEU A 392 -15.31 -17.15 27.83
C LEU A 392 -14.64 -16.09 26.96
N TRP A 393 -13.84 -16.56 26.00
CA TRP A 393 -13.03 -15.73 25.11
C TRP A 393 -13.03 -16.28 23.69
N ALA A 394 -12.80 -15.39 22.71
CA ALA A 394 -12.47 -15.75 21.34
C ALA A 394 -11.16 -15.10 20.94
N LEU A 395 -10.23 -15.90 20.40
CA LEU A 395 -8.94 -15.45 19.87
C LEU A 395 -8.97 -15.57 18.34
N TYR A 396 -8.78 -14.48 17.62
CA TYR A 396 -8.91 -14.45 16.16
C TYR A 396 -7.98 -13.38 15.57
N ALA A 397 -8.08 -13.12 14.27
CA ALA A 397 -7.38 -12.00 13.66
C ALA A 397 -8.28 -11.29 12.64
N THR A 398 -7.97 -10.02 12.35
CA THR A 398 -8.75 -9.18 11.44
C THR A 398 -7.84 -8.50 10.43
N VAL A 399 -8.40 -8.10 9.28
CA VAL A 399 -7.67 -7.25 8.31
C VAL A 399 -7.42 -5.85 8.92
N GLY A 400 -8.35 -5.35 9.73
CA GLY A 400 -8.20 -4.09 10.48
C GLY A 400 -6.96 -4.07 11.38
N ASN A 401 -6.74 -5.13 12.16
CA ASN A 401 -5.53 -5.31 12.97
C ASN A 401 -4.38 -6.02 12.21
N HIS A 402 -4.33 -5.87 10.88
CA HIS A 402 -3.21 -6.33 10.04
C HIS A 402 -2.84 -7.83 10.16
N GLY A 403 -3.78 -8.69 10.58
CA GLY A 403 -3.54 -10.11 10.84
C GLY A 403 -2.92 -10.45 12.20
N ASN A 404 -2.80 -9.47 13.10
CA ASN A 404 -2.44 -9.70 14.50
C ASN A 404 -3.63 -10.30 15.27
N LEU A 405 -3.31 -10.99 16.37
CA LEU A 405 -4.27 -11.55 17.30
C LEU A 405 -5.17 -10.44 17.88
N VAL A 406 -6.46 -10.76 17.97
CA VAL A 406 -7.52 -9.98 18.56
C VAL A 406 -8.22 -10.88 19.57
N VAL A 407 -8.37 -10.39 20.79
CA VAL A 407 -9.03 -11.08 21.89
C VAL A 407 -10.41 -10.45 22.06
N SER A 408 -11.48 -11.25 22.11
CA SER A 408 -12.83 -10.76 22.45
C SER A 408 -13.39 -11.55 23.63
N LYS A 409 -13.97 -10.85 24.61
CA LYS A 409 -14.61 -11.47 25.77
C LYS A 409 -16.07 -11.77 25.46
N LEU A 410 -16.44 -13.03 25.59
CA LEU A 410 -17.78 -13.55 25.35
C LEU A 410 -18.55 -13.69 26.66
N PHE A 411 -19.87 -13.52 26.60
CA PHE A 411 -20.77 -13.95 27.65
C PHE A 411 -22.06 -14.53 27.07
N TRP A 412 -22.71 -15.37 27.87
CA TRP A 412 -24.03 -15.92 27.58
C TRP A 412 -25.05 -15.17 28.44
N ASP A 413 -26.11 -14.65 27.82
CA ASP A 413 -27.24 -14.06 28.52
C ASP A 413 -28.36 -15.10 28.62
N ASP A 414 -28.58 -15.59 29.83
CA ASP A 414 -29.61 -16.58 30.12
C ASP A 414 -31.05 -16.06 30.01
N ASN A 415 -31.27 -14.74 29.99
CA ASN A 415 -32.61 -14.17 29.82
C ASN A 415 -33.00 -14.12 28.34
N SER A 416 -32.12 -13.61 27.48
CA SER A 416 -32.38 -13.55 26.03
C SER A 416 -32.02 -14.84 25.28
N LYS A 417 -31.29 -15.77 25.93
CA LYS A 417 -30.71 -16.98 25.32
C LYS A 417 -29.84 -16.65 24.10
N THR A 418 -28.98 -15.64 24.25
CA THR A 418 -28.03 -15.18 23.23
C THR A 418 -26.58 -15.17 23.72
N ILE A 419 -25.64 -15.34 22.80
CA ILE A 419 -24.21 -15.11 23.04
C ILE A 419 -23.92 -13.65 22.65
N ASN A 420 -23.14 -12.94 23.45
CA ASN A 420 -22.77 -11.56 23.19
C ASN A 420 -21.27 -11.34 23.37
N VAL A 421 -20.72 -10.36 22.65
CA VAL A 421 -19.34 -9.89 22.81
C VAL A 421 -19.38 -8.64 23.69
N SER A 422 -18.66 -8.65 24.80
CA SER A 422 -18.65 -7.54 25.77
C SER A 422 -17.55 -6.52 25.48
N GLN A 423 -16.34 -6.98 25.20
CA GLN A 423 -15.13 -6.18 25.02
C GLN A 423 -14.18 -6.87 24.04
N THR A 424 -13.33 -6.07 23.37
CA THR A 424 -12.39 -6.53 22.34
C THR A 424 -11.08 -5.77 22.47
N TRP A 425 -9.96 -6.49 22.35
CA TRP A 425 -8.60 -5.97 22.44
C TRP A 425 -7.79 -6.36 21.22
N GLU A 426 -7.08 -5.40 20.63
CA GLU A 426 -6.16 -5.62 19.52
C GLU A 426 -4.72 -5.77 20.07
N THR A 427 -4.10 -6.93 19.83
CA THR A 427 -2.70 -7.21 20.19
C THR A 427 -1.76 -6.92 19.01
N ARG A 428 -0.44 -7.00 19.24
CA ARG A 428 0.58 -6.86 18.17
C ARG A 428 1.19 -8.17 17.72
N LEU A 429 0.83 -9.31 18.33
CA LEU A 429 1.35 -10.61 17.92
C LEU A 429 0.67 -11.05 16.61
N PHE A 430 1.45 -11.19 15.54
CA PHE A 430 0.96 -11.72 14.28
C PHE A 430 0.48 -13.17 14.45
N LYS A 431 -0.78 -13.48 14.11
CA LYS A 431 -1.38 -14.80 14.42
C LYS A 431 -0.68 -15.97 13.70
N LYS A 432 -0.13 -15.70 12.51
CA LYS A 432 0.74 -16.61 11.74
C LYS A 432 2.22 -16.57 12.17
N ALA A 433 2.50 -16.14 13.40
CA ALA A 433 3.78 -16.28 14.08
C ALA A 433 3.63 -16.94 15.46
N ALA A 434 2.52 -17.66 15.68
CA ALA A 434 2.25 -18.47 16.86
C ALA A 434 1.73 -19.85 16.41
N THR A 435 2.10 -20.90 17.16
CA THR A 435 1.58 -22.24 16.98
C THR A 435 0.15 -22.34 17.52
N ASN A 436 -0.11 -21.76 18.70
CA ASN A 436 -1.42 -21.70 19.33
C ASN A 436 -1.46 -20.61 20.42
N ALA A 437 -2.62 -20.35 21.04
CA ALA A 437 -2.74 -19.42 22.17
C ALA A 437 -3.93 -19.77 23.09
N PHE A 438 -3.78 -19.51 24.38
CA PHE A 438 -4.78 -19.81 25.42
C PHE A 438 -4.96 -18.66 26.40
N MET A 439 -6.06 -18.66 27.17
CA MET A 439 -6.38 -17.61 28.15
C MET A 439 -6.22 -18.10 29.59
N VAL A 440 -5.54 -17.33 30.45
CA VAL A 440 -5.54 -17.56 31.90
C VAL A 440 -5.65 -16.24 32.65
N CYS A 441 -6.59 -16.13 33.60
CA CYS A 441 -6.71 -14.96 34.47
C CYS A 441 -6.80 -13.57 33.77
N GLY A 442 -7.37 -13.51 32.57
CA GLY A 442 -7.46 -12.31 31.73
C GLY A 442 -6.20 -12.02 30.90
N VAL A 443 -5.23 -12.93 30.90
CA VAL A 443 -3.98 -12.84 30.13
C VAL A 443 -3.99 -13.90 29.02
N MET A 444 -3.81 -13.46 27.77
CA MET A 444 -3.62 -14.36 26.63
C MET A 444 -2.14 -14.78 26.57
N TYR A 445 -1.85 -16.07 26.53
CA TYR A 445 -0.52 -16.62 26.34
C TYR A 445 -0.42 -17.27 24.95
N ALA A 446 0.70 -17.10 24.25
CA ALA A 446 0.91 -17.71 22.93
C ALA A 446 2.18 -18.56 22.88
N THR A 447 2.10 -19.67 22.13
CA THR A 447 3.18 -20.65 21.97
C THR A 447 3.85 -20.58 20.60
N ARG A 448 5.11 -21.01 20.54
CA ARG A 448 5.84 -21.24 19.29
C ARG A 448 6.65 -22.53 19.35
N TYR A 449 6.86 -23.10 18.16
CA TYR A 449 7.60 -24.35 17.98
C TYR A 449 9.08 -24.16 18.30
N VAL A 450 9.62 -25.08 19.11
CA VAL A 450 11.07 -25.18 19.40
C VAL A 450 11.66 -26.36 18.62
N ASP A 451 11.10 -27.56 18.83
CA ASP A 451 11.52 -28.79 18.13
C ASP A 451 10.36 -29.80 18.03
N GLU A 452 10.63 -31.02 17.55
CA GLU A 452 9.60 -32.05 17.34
C GLU A 452 8.85 -32.40 18.64
N TYR A 453 9.50 -32.29 19.80
CA TYR A 453 9.00 -32.69 21.11
C TYR A 453 8.77 -31.52 22.07
N ARG A 454 8.99 -30.27 21.66
CA ARG A 454 8.79 -29.08 22.51
C ARG A 454 8.24 -27.87 21.76
N GLU A 455 7.26 -27.22 22.39
CA GLU A 455 6.89 -25.81 22.18
C GLU A 455 7.45 -24.98 23.35
N GLU A 456 7.34 -23.67 23.25
CA GLU A 456 7.51 -22.75 24.39
C GLU A 456 6.41 -21.68 24.38
N VAL A 457 5.96 -21.26 25.58
CA VAL A 457 5.16 -20.04 25.75
C VAL A 457 6.13 -18.86 25.71
N PHE A 458 6.00 -18.03 24.67
CA PHE A 458 6.96 -16.94 24.39
C PHE A 458 6.38 -15.53 24.50
N TYR A 459 5.05 -15.43 24.64
CA TYR A 459 4.34 -14.16 24.61
C TYR A 459 3.13 -14.19 25.55
N ALA A 460 2.87 -13.05 26.20
CA ALA A 460 1.67 -12.79 26.97
C ALA A 460 1.06 -11.41 26.65
N PHE A 461 -0.27 -11.29 26.73
CA PHE A 461 -1.02 -10.04 26.60
C PHE A 461 -2.04 -9.93 27.72
N ASP A 462 -1.91 -8.91 28.58
CA ASP A 462 -2.85 -8.64 29.67
C ASP A 462 -4.00 -7.74 29.20
N THR A 463 -5.22 -8.29 29.18
CA THR A 463 -6.43 -7.55 28.78
C THR A 463 -6.80 -6.42 29.75
N ALA A 464 -6.37 -6.48 31.02
CA ALA A 464 -6.68 -5.44 32.01
C ALA A 464 -5.82 -4.18 31.83
N THR A 465 -4.55 -4.32 31.45
CA THR A 465 -3.63 -3.18 31.25
C THR A 465 -3.26 -2.89 29.79
N GLY A 466 -3.59 -3.77 28.85
CA GLY A 466 -3.18 -3.67 27.44
C GLY A 466 -1.66 -3.83 27.23
N LYS A 467 -0.95 -4.38 28.22
CA LYS A 467 0.49 -4.63 28.16
C LYS A 467 0.80 -5.97 27.52
N GLU A 468 1.96 -6.04 26.91
CA GLU A 468 2.47 -7.24 26.23
C GLU A 468 3.83 -7.60 26.82
N ASP A 469 4.09 -8.90 26.99
CA ASP A 469 5.40 -9.44 27.33
C ASP A 469 5.82 -10.41 26.25
N ASN A 470 7.06 -10.29 25.75
CA ASN A 470 7.66 -11.14 24.73
C ASN A 470 8.99 -11.78 25.21
N SER A 471 9.20 -11.80 26.52
CA SER A 471 10.39 -12.34 27.21
C SER A 471 10.14 -13.65 27.95
N LEU A 472 8.97 -14.26 27.75
CA LEU A 472 8.66 -15.59 28.29
C LEU A 472 9.42 -16.66 27.51
N GLU A 473 9.85 -17.70 28.24
CA GLU A 473 10.56 -18.88 27.71
C GLU A 473 10.12 -20.12 28.49
N LEU A 474 8.79 -20.32 28.66
CA LEU A 474 8.25 -21.45 29.43
C LEU A 474 8.18 -22.70 28.55
N PRO A 475 8.91 -23.79 28.84
CA PRO A 475 8.90 -24.99 28.02
C PRO A 475 7.54 -25.72 28.13
N LEU A 476 7.12 -26.32 27.01
CA LEU A 476 5.91 -27.13 26.92
C LEU A 476 6.18 -28.36 26.06
N GLU A 477 6.29 -29.53 26.69
CA GLU A 477 6.61 -30.79 26.00
C GLU A 477 5.45 -31.29 25.13
N LYS A 478 5.74 -32.03 24.07
CA LYS A 478 4.76 -32.67 23.18
C LYS A 478 5.31 -33.97 22.61
N VAL A 479 4.43 -34.86 22.14
CA VAL A 479 4.79 -36.22 21.69
C VAL A 479 4.80 -36.38 20.16
N ALA A 480 4.36 -35.35 19.44
CA ALA A 480 4.31 -35.28 17.99
C ALA A 480 4.53 -33.83 17.52
N LYS A 481 4.75 -33.67 16.21
CA LYS A 481 5.20 -32.40 15.62
C LYS A 481 4.15 -31.29 15.70
N GLY A 482 2.91 -31.55 15.27
CA GLY A 482 1.86 -30.56 15.10
C GLY A 482 0.93 -30.44 16.31
N VAL A 483 0.70 -29.20 16.74
CA VAL A 483 -0.35 -28.85 17.71
C VAL A 483 -1.61 -28.44 16.95
N ALA A 484 -2.74 -29.07 17.26
CA ALA A 484 -4.04 -28.72 16.70
C ALA A 484 -4.76 -27.66 17.55
N SER A 485 -4.79 -27.85 18.86
CA SER A 485 -5.35 -26.90 19.83
C SER A 485 -4.55 -26.94 21.14
N LEU A 486 -4.60 -25.84 21.89
CA LEU A 486 -4.02 -25.72 23.22
C LEU A 486 -4.92 -24.79 24.05
N SER A 487 -5.63 -25.34 25.04
CA SER A 487 -6.64 -24.59 25.80
C SER A 487 -6.44 -24.75 27.30
N TYR A 488 -6.72 -23.70 28.08
CA TYR A 488 -6.66 -23.78 29.54
C TYR A 488 -8.01 -24.16 30.14
N ASN A 489 -7.98 -24.81 31.31
CA ASN A 489 -9.16 -25.06 32.13
C ASN A 489 -8.96 -24.47 33.55
N PRO A 490 -9.82 -23.54 34.01
CA PRO A 490 -9.66 -22.89 35.32
C PRO A 490 -10.09 -23.77 36.52
N VAL A 491 -10.80 -24.88 36.29
CA VAL A 491 -11.33 -25.77 37.33
C VAL A 491 -10.22 -26.61 37.96
N ASP A 492 -9.38 -27.22 37.12
CA ASP A 492 -8.21 -28.02 37.54
C ASP A 492 -6.86 -27.31 37.33
N ARG A 493 -6.89 -26.14 36.68
CA ARG A 493 -5.71 -25.33 36.32
C ARG A 493 -4.75 -26.08 35.39
N GLN A 494 -5.30 -26.91 34.52
CA GLN A 494 -4.53 -27.66 33.54
C GLN A 494 -4.64 -27.02 32.15
N ILE A 495 -3.55 -27.14 31.40
CA ILE A 495 -3.51 -26.84 29.98
C ILE A 495 -3.75 -28.15 29.24
N TYR A 496 -4.62 -28.14 28.23
CA TYR A 496 -5.07 -29.27 27.45
C TYR A 496 -4.61 -29.09 25.99
N MET A 497 -3.77 -30.00 25.48
CA MET A 497 -3.23 -29.96 24.12
C MET A 497 -3.78 -31.13 23.29
N TYR A 498 -4.19 -30.84 22.05
CA TYR A 498 -4.40 -31.85 21.02
C TYR A 498 -3.19 -31.84 20.07
N ASN A 499 -2.42 -32.92 20.03
CA ASN A 499 -1.11 -33.00 19.38
C ASN A 499 -1.07 -34.19 18.41
N ASP A 500 -1.34 -33.94 17.13
CA ASP A 500 -1.47 -34.94 16.04
C ASP A 500 -2.09 -36.29 16.47
N GLY A 501 -3.28 -36.21 17.08
CA GLY A 501 -4.08 -37.36 17.49
C GLY A 501 -3.84 -37.83 18.93
N TYR A 502 -2.85 -37.27 19.62
CA TYR A 502 -2.64 -37.43 21.06
C TYR A 502 -3.33 -36.31 21.85
N LEU A 503 -3.83 -36.68 23.03
CA LEU A 503 -4.48 -35.85 24.01
C LEU A 503 -3.52 -35.73 25.21
N LEU A 504 -2.97 -34.54 25.42
CA LEU A 504 -1.98 -34.26 26.47
C LEU A 504 -2.53 -33.21 27.45
N ALA A 505 -2.30 -33.39 28.75
CA ALA A 505 -2.66 -32.39 29.77
C ALA A 505 -1.47 -32.09 30.69
N TYR A 506 -1.36 -30.85 31.15
CA TYR A 506 -0.22 -30.32 31.91
C TYR A 506 -0.71 -29.47 33.07
N GLN A 507 -0.06 -29.54 34.23
CA GLN A 507 -0.36 -28.65 35.35
C GLN A 507 0.30 -27.28 35.14
N ALA A 508 -0.49 -26.21 35.17
CA ALA A 508 0.03 -24.84 35.21
C ALA A 508 0.37 -24.42 36.66
N TYR A 509 1.50 -23.75 36.83
CA TYR A 509 1.95 -23.17 38.10
C TYR A 509 2.04 -21.64 38.01
N PHE A 510 1.76 -20.98 39.13
CA PHE A 510 1.70 -19.53 39.31
C PHE A 510 2.48 -19.17 40.57
#